data_AF-A0A3D3HDW8-F1
#
_entry.id   AF-A0A3D3HDW8-F1
#
_cell.length_a   1.000
_cell.length_b   1.000
_cell.length_c   1.000
_cell.angle_alpha   90.00
_cell.angle_beta   90.00
_cell.angle_gamma   90.00
#
_symmetry.space_group_name_H-M   'P 1'
#
loop_
_entity.id
_entity.type
_entity.pdbx_description
1 polymer ?
#
loop_
_entity_poly.entity_id
_entity_poly.type
_entity_poly.pdbx_seq_one_letter_code
_entity_poly.pdbx_strand_id
1 'polypeptide(L)'
;MLKSLIYKEWIKIRLVVWIALGLSLVALINIFLKVRHDILFVDAANYWYSFLFRGVVFFSILKFLPFIIGLAIAIAQYFPETVNKRIKLTFHLPVSENGVLIWMHTFGALVILTVFLVVLVLFTAGSAIFFPSNIIRASLLTMMPWFLGGMATYFLVALILLEPMWIYRGLYTAVAAGFVTVFYTGASIGAFRPVLMPLALITLLLSFVVLFSGYRFRKGEM
;
A
#
# COMPACT_ATOMS: atom_id res chain seq x y z
N MET A 1 -20.21 -4.05 19.84
CA MET A 1 -20.08 -4.63 18.48
C MET A 1 -18.78 -4.21 17.78
N LEU A 2 -18.47 -2.91 17.69
CA LEU A 2 -17.27 -2.41 17.00
C LEU A 2 -15.95 -3.04 17.48
N LYS A 3 -15.74 -3.19 18.80
CA LYS A 3 -14.55 -3.86 19.36
C LYS A 3 -14.37 -5.30 18.85
N SER A 4 -15.46 -6.05 18.75
CA SER A 4 -15.44 -7.43 18.24
C SER A 4 -15.14 -7.49 16.75
N LEU A 5 -15.65 -6.51 15.98
CA LEU A 5 -15.35 -6.40 14.56
C LEU A 5 -13.86 -6.11 14.34
N ILE A 6 -13.31 -5.12 15.05
CA ILE A 6 -11.89 -4.77 14.99
C ILE A 6 -11.01 -5.97 15.35
N TYR A 7 -11.35 -6.69 16.43
CA TYR A 7 -10.61 -7.87 16.85
C TYR A 7 -10.64 -8.99 15.80
N LYS A 8 -11.80 -9.24 15.19
CA LYS A 8 -11.95 -10.17 14.06
C LYS A 8 -11.05 -9.76 12.89
N GLU A 9 -11.08 -8.49 12.49
CA GLU A 9 -10.26 -7.99 11.39
C GLU A 9 -8.76 -8.12 11.67
N TRP A 10 -8.32 -7.81 12.90
CA TRP A 10 -6.93 -7.95 13.30
C TRP A 10 -6.43 -9.40 13.20
N ILE A 11 -7.20 -10.37 13.68
CA ILE A 11 -6.80 -11.79 13.61
C ILE A 11 -6.53 -12.23 12.17
N LYS A 12 -7.29 -11.73 11.20
CA LYS A 12 -7.12 -12.09 9.78
C LYS A 12 -5.80 -11.60 9.20
N ILE A 13 -5.40 -10.37 9.52
CA ILE A 13 -4.27 -9.71 8.85
C ILE A 13 -2.98 -9.70 9.68
N ARG A 14 -3.02 -9.96 11.00
CA ARG A 14 -1.88 -9.78 11.91
C ARG A 14 -0.59 -10.45 11.45
N LEU A 15 -0.66 -11.69 10.95
CA LEU A 15 0.53 -12.43 10.52
C LEU A 15 1.17 -11.76 9.30
N VAL A 16 0.33 -11.35 8.35
CA VAL A 16 0.77 -10.64 7.13
C VAL A 16 1.38 -9.28 7.49
N VAL A 17 0.83 -8.57 8.48
CA VAL A 17 1.38 -7.32 8.99
C VAL A 17 2.78 -7.53 9.57
N TRP A 18 2.99 -8.56 10.40
CA TRP A 18 4.31 -8.86 10.97
C TRP A 18 5.33 -9.25 9.89
N ILE A 19 4.92 -10.06 8.91
CA ILE A 19 5.77 -10.42 7.76
C ILE A 19 6.12 -9.18 6.94
N ALA A 20 5.15 -8.31 6.67
CA ALA A 20 5.36 -7.05 5.94
C ALA A 20 6.35 -6.14 6.64
N LEU A 21 6.23 -5.98 7.96
CA LEU A 21 7.18 -5.21 8.78
C LEU A 21 8.58 -5.84 8.75
N GLY A 22 8.68 -7.16 8.90
CA GLY A 22 9.95 -7.89 8.85
C GLY A 22 10.66 -7.72 7.50
N LEU A 23 9.94 -7.93 6.38
CA LEU A 23 10.47 -7.73 5.03
C LEU A 23 10.91 -6.29 4.79
N SER A 24 10.12 -5.32 5.27
CA SER A 24 10.47 -3.90 5.16
C SER A 24 11.73 -3.57 5.95
N LEU A 25 11.89 -4.12 7.16
CA LEU A 25 13.08 -3.93 7.97
C LEU A 25 14.32 -4.52 7.30
N VAL A 26 14.22 -5.73 6.74
CA VAL A 26 15.32 -6.36 5.99
C VAL A 26 15.70 -5.51 4.77
N ALA A 27 14.73 -5.00 4.02
CA ALA A 27 14.98 -4.10 2.90
C ALA A 27 15.70 -2.81 3.34
N LEU A 28 15.27 -2.19 4.43
CA LEU A 28 15.92 -0.99 4.97
C LEU A 28 17.35 -1.27 5.43
N ILE A 29 17.58 -2.37 6.15
CA ILE A 29 18.93 -2.79 6.55
C ILE A 29 19.83 -2.98 5.32
N ASN A 30 19.33 -3.67 4.29
CA ASN A 30 20.07 -3.87 3.05
C ASN A 30 20.45 -2.55 2.38
N ILE A 31 19.53 -1.59 2.29
CA ILE A 31 19.78 -0.26 1.73
C ILE A 31 20.91 0.43 2.50
N PHE A 32 20.84 0.49 3.83
CA PHE A 32 21.82 1.24 4.61
C PHE A 32 23.18 0.55 4.70
N LEU A 33 23.23 -0.79 4.67
CA LEU A 33 24.50 -1.51 4.51
C LEU A 33 25.16 -1.20 3.17
N LYS A 34 24.37 -1.16 2.09
CA LYS A 34 24.88 -0.81 0.75
C LYS A 34 25.34 0.65 0.69
N VAL A 35 24.56 1.58 1.22
CA VAL A 35 24.95 3.00 1.32
C VAL A 35 26.27 3.15 2.06
N ARG A 36 26.42 2.50 3.23
CA ARG A 36 27.66 2.56 4.01
C ARG A 36 28.84 1.97 3.24
N HIS A 37 28.65 0.82 2.60
CA HIS A 37 29.67 0.17 1.79
C HIS A 37 30.13 1.08 0.64
N ASP A 38 29.19 1.63 -0.13
CA ASP A 38 29.49 2.46 -1.29
C ASP A 38 30.18 3.79 -0.90
N ILE A 39 29.78 4.39 0.22
CA ILE A 39 30.45 5.59 0.78
C ILE A 39 31.89 5.29 1.18
N LEU A 40 32.15 4.13 1.78
CA LEU A 40 33.51 3.72 2.17
C LEU A 40 34.39 3.38 0.96
N PHE A 41 33.80 2.99 -0.17
CA PHE A 41 34.54 2.56 -1.36
C PHE A 41 34.83 3.69 -2.35
N VAL A 42 33.91 4.64 -2.55
CA VAL A 42 34.03 5.71 -3.57
C VAL A 42 34.12 7.12 -2.97
N ASP A 43 34.11 7.23 -1.65
CA ASP A 43 33.92 8.47 -0.88
C ASP A 43 32.52 9.07 -0.99
N ALA A 44 32.13 9.81 0.07
CA ALA A 44 30.80 10.41 0.18
C ALA A 44 30.48 11.38 -0.96
N ALA A 45 31.44 12.21 -1.39
CA ALA A 45 31.20 13.21 -2.43
C ALA A 45 30.84 12.59 -3.79
N ASN A 46 31.56 11.55 -4.20
CA ASN A 46 31.28 10.84 -5.46
C ASN A 46 30.02 9.99 -5.36
N TYR A 47 29.76 9.40 -4.19
CA TYR A 47 28.48 8.74 -3.93
C TYR A 47 27.33 9.74 -4.10
N TRP A 48 27.50 10.97 -3.58
CA TRP A 48 26.49 12.01 -3.66
C TRP A 48 26.24 12.52 -5.07
N TYR A 49 27.31 12.67 -5.84
CA TYR A 49 27.22 13.01 -7.25
C TYR A 49 26.32 12.03 -8.03
N SER A 50 26.30 10.75 -7.65
CA SER A 50 25.53 9.70 -8.34
C SER A 50 24.03 9.90 -8.28
N PHE A 51 23.47 10.33 -7.14
CA PHE A 51 22.03 10.57 -7.05
C PHE A 51 21.64 11.98 -7.54
N LEU A 52 22.50 12.99 -7.37
CA LEU A 52 22.21 14.37 -7.80
C LEU A 52 22.24 14.53 -9.32
N PHE A 53 23.24 13.95 -9.99
CA PHE A 53 23.50 14.20 -11.40
C PHE A 53 23.24 12.99 -12.30
N ARG A 54 23.36 11.76 -11.77
CA ARG A 54 23.10 10.53 -12.53
C ARG A 54 21.72 9.91 -12.26
N GLY A 55 20.93 10.50 -11.37
CA GLY A 55 19.57 10.05 -11.06
C GLY A 55 19.49 8.66 -10.42
N VAL A 56 20.58 8.18 -9.80
CA VAL A 56 20.61 6.86 -9.16
C VAL A 56 19.71 6.84 -7.92
N VAL A 57 18.73 5.94 -7.92
CA VAL A 57 17.78 5.75 -6.80
C VAL A 57 18.29 4.63 -5.88
N PHE A 58 19.04 4.98 -4.84
CA PHE A 58 19.66 4.01 -3.91
C PHE A 58 18.65 3.16 -3.12
N PHE A 59 17.39 3.62 -3.04
CA PHE A 59 16.29 2.98 -2.32
C PHE A 59 15.30 2.25 -3.25
N SER A 60 15.73 1.92 -4.49
CA SER A 60 14.89 1.30 -5.51
C SER A 60 14.26 -0.04 -5.09
N ILE A 61 14.87 -0.77 -4.16
CA ILE A 61 14.32 -2.02 -3.61
C ILE A 61 12.96 -1.80 -2.91
N LEU A 62 12.68 -0.60 -2.42
CA LEU A 62 11.38 -0.26 -1.81
C LEU A 62 10.28 -0.02 -2.86
N LYS A 63 10.61 0.08 -4.15
CA LYS A 63 9.66 0.50 -5.18
C LYS A 63 8.39 -0.34 -5.22
N PHE A 64 8.52 -1.66 -5.27
CA PHE A 64 7.37 -2.58 -5.35
C PHE A 64 6.95 -3.14 -4.00
N LEU A 65 7.61 -2.74 -2.91
CA LEU A 65 7.28 -3.24 -1.58
C LEU A 65 5.86 -2.82 -1.13
N PRO A 66 5.41 -1.55 -1.30
CA PRO A 66 4.04 -1.16 -0.98
C PRO A 66 2.97 -1.93 -1.77
N PHE A 67 3.22 -2.27 -3.03
CA PHE A 67 2.34 -3.09 -3.86
C PHE A 67 2.09 -4.44 -3.21
N ILE A 68 3.17 -5.14 -2.87
CA ILE A 68 3.13 -6.49 -2.28
C ILE A 68 2.38 -6.45 -0.94
N ILE A 69 2.66 -5.44 -0.10
CA ILE A 69 2.00 -5.27 1.20
C ILE A 69 0.50 -5.02 1.03
N GLY A 70 0.11 -4.10 0.16
CA GLY A 70 -1.30 -3.79 -0.11
C GLY A 70 -2.08 -4.98 -0.64
N LEU A 71 -1.48 -5.72 -1.59
CA LEU A 71 -2.03 -6.94 -2.16
C LEU A 71 -2.22 -8.03 -1.08
N ALA A 72 -1.17 -8.32 -0.31
CA ALA A 72 -1.19 -9.37 0.70
C ALA A 72 -2.20 -9.11 1.81
N ILE A 73 -2.30 -7.86 2.29
CA ILE A 73 -3.27 -7.48 3.32
C ILE A 73 -4.71 -7.54 2.78
N ALA A 74 -4.96 -7.09 1.55
CA ALA A 74 -6.29 -7.19 0.95
C ALA A 74 -6.73 -8.66 0.80
N ILE A 75 -5.85 -9.54 0.31
CA ILE A 75 -6.13 -10.97 0.19
C ILE A 75 -6.43 -11.56 1.58
N ALA A 76 -5.57 -11.33 2.56
CA ALA A 76 -5.75 -11.86 3.91
C ALA A 76 -7.06 -11.38 4.56
N GLN A 77 -7.47 -10.15 4.27
CA GLN A 77 -8.69 -9.58 4.85
C GLN A 77 -9.98 -10.08 4.19
N TYR A 78 -10.01 -10.15 2.86
CA TYR A 78 -11.25 -10.35 2.09
C TYR A 78 -11.42 -11.76 1.51
N PHE A 79 -10.33 -12.48 1.22
CA PHE A 79 -10.42 -13.84 0.65
C PHE A 79 -11.17 -14.82 1.59
N PRO A 80 -10.93 -14.84 2.92
CA PRO A 80 -11.69 -15.71 3.81
C PRO A 80 -13.17 -15.32 3.93
N GLU A 81 -13.53 -14.07 3.66
CA GLU A 81 -14.91 -13.57 3.74
C GLU A 81 -15.75 -14.02 2.55
N THR A 82 -15.13 -14.09 1.37
CA THR A 82 -15.79 -14.43 0.11
C THR A 82 -15.89 -15.94 -0.08
N VAL A 83 -14.81 -16.69 0.21
CA VAL A 83 -14.79 -18.17 0.09
C VAL A 83 -15.76 -18.82 1.07
N ASN A 84 -15.77 -18.36 2.33
CA ASN A 84 -16.62 -18.96 3.37
C ASN A 84 -18.04 -18.35 3.42
N LYS A 85 -18.40 -17.49 2.46
CA LYS A 85 -19.69 -16.76 2.42
C LYS A 85 -20.02 -16.00 3.72
N ARG A 86 -19.00 -15.66 4.51
CA ARG A 86 -19.13 -14.98 5.81
C ARG A 86 -19.63 -13.55 5.64
N ILE A 87 -19.45 -12.96 4.47
CA ILE A 87 -19.97 -11.62 4.17
C ILE A 87 -21.50 -11.56 4.25
N LYS A 88 -22.20 -12.63 3.81
CA LYS A 88 -23.66 -12.72 3.93
C LYS A 88 -24.07 -12.72 5.39
N LEU A 89 -23.43 -13.53 6.24
CA LEU A 89 -23.67 -13.56 7.68
C LEU A 89 -23.37 -12.21 8.35
N THR A 90 -22.33 -11.52 7.88
CA THR A 90 -21.93 -10.20 8.39
C THR A 90 -22.99 -9.13 8.13
N PHE A 91 -23.74 -9.24 7.02
CA PHE A 91 -24.84 -8.34 6.69
C PHE A 91 -26.13 -8.58 7.49
N HIS A 92 -26.24 -9.71 8.21
CA HIS A 92 -27.37 -9.97 9.11
C HIS A 92 -27.15 -9.38 10.52
N LEU A 93 -26.00 -8.75 10.78
CA LEU A 93 -25.77 -8.05 12.04
C LEU A 93 -26.75 -6.86 12.16
N PRO A 94 -27.18 -6.47 13.38
CA PRO A 94 -28.04 -5.31 13.63
C PRO A 94 -27.28 -3.97 13.45
N VAL A 95 -26.56 -3.82 12.34
CA VAL A 95 -25.79 -2.66 11.90
C VAL A 95 -25.99 -2.53 10.40
N SER A 96 -26.01 -1.31 9.86
CA SER A 96 -26.10 -1.12 8.42
C SER A 96 -24.96 -1.85 7.68
N GLU A 97 -25.31 -2.55 6.60
CA GLU A 97 -24.39 -3.36 5.80
C GLU A 97 -23.21 -2.51 5.29
N ASN A 98 -23.53 -1.32 4.77
CA ASN A 98 -22.55 -0.32 4.37
C ASN A 98 -21.68 0.13 5.55
N GLY A 99 -22.26 0.27 6.75
CA GLY A 99 -21.51 0.62 7.96
C GLY A 99 -20.47 -0.45 8.30
N VAL A 100 -20.83 -1.73 8.23
CA VAL A 100 -19.88 -2.82 8.51
C VAL A 100 -18.77 -2.89 7.47
N LEU A 101 -19.11 -2.74 6.16
CA LEU A 101 -18.11 -2.68 5.09
C LEU A 101 -17.14 -1.52 5.29
N ILE A 102 -17.64 -0.33 5.59
CA ILE A 102 -16.81 0.86 5.84
C ILE A 102 -15.86 0.59 7.01
N TRP A 103 -16.36 0.08 8.14
CA TRP A 103 -15.50 -0.19 9.30
C TRP A 103 -14.41 -1.23 9.01
N MET A 104 -14.74 -2.32 8.30
CA MET A 104 -13.75 -3.31 7.89
C MET A 104 -12.69 -2.68 6.96
N HIS A 105 -13.15 -1.92 5.96
CA HIS A 105 -12.27 -1.31 4.96
C HIS A 105 -11.35 -0.24 5.56
N THR A 106 -11.90 0.64 6.40
CA THR A 106 -11.13 1.66 7.12
C THR A 106 -10.12 1.02 8.07
N PHE A 107 -10.47 -0.09 8.74
CA PHE A 107 -9.51 -0.79 9.61
C PHE A 107 -8.28 -1.29 8.82
N GLY A 108 -8.49 -1.99 7.70
CA GLY A 108 -7.39 -2.47 6.87
C GLY A 108 -6.55 -1.32 6.29
N ALA A 109 -7.21 -0.26 5.82
CA ALA A 109 -6.54 0.95 5.32
C ALA A 109 -5.66 1.62 6.39
N LEU A 110 -6.15 1.76 7.63
CA LEU A 110 -5.38 2.33 8.74
C LEU A 110 -4.18 1.46 9.13
N VAL A 111 -4.33 0.14 9.09
CA VAL A 111 -3.22 -0.79 9.36
C VAL A 111 -2.13 -0.67 8.30
N ILE A 112 -2.50 -0.63 7.01
CA ILE A 112 -1.53 -0.43 5.92
C ILE A 112 -0.84 0.93 6.06
N LEU A 113 -1.62 1.99 6.31
CA LEU A 113 -1.07 3.33 6.52
C LEU A 113 -0.06 3.35 7.68
N THR A 114 -0.37 2.66 8.77
CA THR A 114 0.55 2.54 9.92
C THR A 114 1.84 1.81 9.54
N VAL A 115 1.75 0.69 8.81
CA VAL A 115 2.94 -0.03 8.30
C VAL A 115 3.78 0.90 7.43
N PHE A 116 3.16 1.62 6.50
CA PHE A 116 3.85 2.55 5.60
C PHE A 116 4.51 3.71 6.34
N LEU A 117 3.84 4.29 7.33
CA LEU A 117 4.41 5.33 8.19
C LEU A 117 5.63 4.81 8.95
N VAL A 118 5.59 3.60 9.52
CA VAL A 118 6.74 3.00 10.20
C VAL A 118 7.91 2.84 9.23
N VAL A 119 7.69 2.34 8.01
CA VAL A 119 8.74 2.20 7.00
C VAL A 119 9.35 3.54 6.63
N LEU A 120 8.52 4.56 6.40
CA LEU A 120 8.99 5.91 6.04
C LEU A 120 9.75 6.59 7.18
N VAL A 121 9.31 6.42 8.43
CA VAL A 121 10.00 6.95 9.62
C VAL A 121 11.36 6.30 9.78
N LEU A 122 11.44 4.96 9.70
CA LEU A 122 12.70 4.22 9.80
C LEU A 122 13.65 4.58 8.64
N PHE A 123 13.13 4.71 7.42
CA PHE A 123 13.91 5.17 6.29
C PHE A 123 14.47 6.58 6.51
N THR A 124 13.66 7.51 7.01
CA THR A 124 14.06 8.89 7.26
C THR A 124 15.13 8.96 8.34
N ALA A 125 14.94 8.23 9.45
CA ALA A 125 15.89 8.17 10.54
C ALA A 125 17.23 7.55 10.09
N GLY A 126 17.21 6.44 9.35
CA GLY A 126 18.43 5.82 8.83
C GLY A 126 19.15 6.71 7.80
N SER A 127 18.39 7.41 6.96
CA SER A 127 18.94 8.31 5.94
C SER A 127 19.55 9.58 6.54
N ALA A 128 19.04 10.07 7.67
CA ALA A 128 19.60 11.22 8.40
C ALA A 128 21.02 10.99 8.93
N ILE A 129 21.47 9.74 9.01
CA ILE A 129 22.85 9.39 9.39
C ILE A 129 23.84 9.69 8.24
N PHE A 130 23.40 9.55 6.99
CA PHE A 130 24.28 9.58 5.81
C PHE A 130 24.06 10.79 4.89
N PHE A 131 22.88 11.42 4.92
CA PHE A 131 22.48 12.40 3.92
C PHE A 131 21.90 13.69 4.54
N PRO A 132 22.13 14.86 3.92
CA PRO A 132 21.44 16.08 4.28
C PRO A 132 19.95 16.05 3.93
N SER A 133 19.17 16.89 4.61
CA SER A 133 17.71 16.95 4.55
C SER A 133 17.13 17.12 3.15
N ASN A 134 17.82 17.84 2.25
CA ASN A 134 17.38 18.05 0.87
C ASN A 134 17.27 16.74 0.08
N ILE A 135 18.24 15.83 0.24
CA ILE A 135 18.23 14.52 -0.42
C ILE A 135 17.13 13.65 0.18
N ILE A 136 17.00 13.66 1.51
CA ILE A 136 15.96 12.89 2.21
C ILE A 136 14.58 13.31 1.72
N ARG A 137 14.31 14.63 1.66
CA ARG A 137 13.03 15.16 1.17
C ARG A 137 12.75 14.74 -0.28
N ALA A 138 13.77 14.81 -1.15
CA ALA A 138 13.63 14.40 -2.54
C ALA A 138 13.38 12.89 -2.69
N SER A 139 14.04 12.07 -1.87
CA SER A 139 13.81 10.62 -1.77
C SER A 139 12.39 10.30 -1.32
N LEU A 140 11.91 10.96 -0.26
CA LEU A 140 10.53 10.79 0.24
C LEU A 140 9.51 11.17 -0.84
N LEU A 141 9.68 12.32 -1.51
CA LEU A 141 8.83 12.74 -2.62
C LEU A 141 8.80 11.71 -3.76
N THR A 142 9.92 11.04 -4.02
CA THR A 142 10.04 10.01 -5.05
C THR A 142 9.29 8.73 -4.66
N MET A 143 9.25 8.41 -3.37
CA MET A 143 8.58 7.21 -2.87
C MET A 143 7.08 7.38 -2.68
N MET A 144 6.57 8.60 -2.48
CA MET A 144 5.15 8.84 -2.22
C MET A 144 4.19 8.16 -3.21
N PRO A 145 4.41 8.19 -4.54
CA PRO A 145 3.58 7.46 -5.50
C PRO A 145 3.54 5.96 -5.22
N TRP A 146 4.66 5.36 -4.82
CA TRP A 146 4.74 3.92 -4.56
C TRP A 146 3.86 3.53 -3.38
N PHE A 147 3.91 4.31 -2.29
CA PHE A 147 3.08 4.09 -1.11
C PHE A 147 1.58 4.34 -1.39
N LEU A 148 1.26 5.37 -2.18
CA LEU A 148 -0.11 5.58 -2.67
C LEU A 148 -0.58 4.44 -3.57
N GLY A 149 0.32 3.87 -4.37
CA GLY A 149 0.08 2.68 -5.18
C GLY A 149 -0.21 1.44 -4.34
N GLY A 150 0.47 1.27 -3.21
CA GLY A 150 0.16 0.22 -2.24
C GLY A 150 -1.24 0.35 -1.65
N MET A 151 -1.65 1.57 -1.27
CA MET A 151 -3.02 1.86 -0.82
C MET A 151 -4.05 1.60 -1.92
N ALA A 152 -3.80 2.09 -3.14
CA ALA A 152 -4.67 1.86 -4.29
C ALA A 152 -4.81 0.37 -4.62
N THR A 153 -3.72 -0.40 -4.52
CA THR A 153 -3.72 -1.86 -4.69
C THR A 153 -4.64 -2.53 -3.68
N TYR A 154 -4.58 -2.14 -2.41
CA TYR A 154 -5.47 -2.68 -1.39
C TYR A 154 -6.95 -2.41 -1.71
N PHE A 155 -7.29 -1.18 -2.12
CA PHE A 155 -8.66 -0.81 -2.47
C PHE A 155 -9.19 -1.56 -3.70
N LEU A 156 -8.37 -1.69 -4.75
CA LEU A 156 -8.76 -2.39 -5.97
C LEU A 156 -8.88 -3.90 -5.76
N VAL A 157 -7.99 -4.50 -4.96
CA VAL A 157 -8.07 -5.94 -4.64
C VAL A 157 -9.28 -6.22 -3.76
N ALA A 158 -9.60 -5.32 -2.81
CA ALA A 158 -10.83 -5.41 -2.04
C ALA A 158 -12.07 -5.41 -2.95
N LEU A 159 -12.13 -4.49 -3.92
CA LEU A 159 -13.20 -4.45 -4.94
C LEU A 159 -13.29 -5.77 -5.72
N ILE A 160 -12.17 -6.26 -6.25
CA ILE A 160 -12.15 -7.49 -7.06
C ILE A 160 -12.63 -8.70 -6.24
N LEU A 161 -12.12 -8.87 -5.00
CA LEU A 161 -12.49 -10.01 -4.17
C LEU A 161 -13.94 -9.94 -3.74
N LEU A 162 -14.44 -8.74 -3.43
CA LEU A 162 -15.81 -8.51 -3.00
C LEU A 162 -16.81 -8.46 -4.14
N GLU A 163 -16.42 -8.49 -5.40
CA GLU A 163 -17.38 -8.55 -6.50
C GLU A 163 -17.98 -9.96 -6.59
N PRO A 164 -19.31 -10.16 -6.68
CA PRO A 164 -19.89 -11.50 -6.79
C PRO A 164 -19.73 -12.11 -8.19
N MET A 165 -19.85 -11.27 -9.23
CA MET A 165 -19.90 -11.67 -10.63
C MET A 165 -18.50 -11.90 -11.23
N TRP A 166 -18.25 -13.09 -11.78
CA TRP A 166 -16.95 -13.46 -12.35
C TRP A 166 -16.50 -12.59 -13.53
N ILE A 167 -17.45 -12.14 -14.37
CA ILE A 167 -17.15 -11.26 -15.51
C ILE A 167 -16.60 -9.91 -15.00
N TYR A 168 -17.26 -9.31 -14.01
CA TYR A 168 -16.80 -8.05 -13.43
C TYR A 168 -15.50 -8.21 -12.65
N ARG A 169 -15.27 -9.35 -11.97
CA ARG A 169 -13.95 -9.67 -11.39
C ARG A 169 -12.84 -9.62 -12.42
N GLY A 170 -13.05 -10.27 -13.58
CA GLY A 170 -12.08 -10.27 -14.68
C GLY A 170 -11.81 -8.87 -15.23
N LEU A 171 -12.88 -8.11 -15.50
CA LEU A 171 -12.78 -6.73 -16.00
C LEU A 171 -12.06 -5.81 -15.00
N TYR A 172 -12.43 -5.86 -13.72
CA TYR A 172 -11.77 -5.08 -12.67
C TYR A 172 -10.31 -5.47 -12.52
N THR A 173 -9.97 -6.74 -12.64
CA THR A 173 -8.58 -7.21 -12.59
C THR A 173 -7.77 -6.64 -13.76
N ALA A 174 -8.29 -6.69 -14.99
CA ALA A 174 -7.60 -6.15 -16.16
C ALA A 174 -7.36 -4.65 -16.03
N VAL A 175 -8.38 -3.88 -15.63
CA VAL A 175 -8.27 -2.44 -15.42
C VAL A 175 -7.33 -2.11 -14.26
N ALA A 176 -7.46 -2.80 -13.13
CA ALA A 176 -6.62 -2.59 -11.97
C ALA A 176 -5.14 -2.89 -12.25
N ALA A 177 -4.85 -3.98 -12.99
CA ALA A 177 -3.49 -4.34 -13.35
C ALA A 177 -2.80 -3.23 -14.14
N GLY A 178 -3.49 -2.66 -15.15
CA GLY A 178 -2.97 -1.52 -15.90
C GLY A 178 -2.87 -0.25 -15.03
N PHE A 179 -3.92 0.06 -14.28
CA PHE A 179 -4.02 1.29 -13.50
C PHE A 179 -2.95 1.38 -12.39
N VAL A 180 -2.68 0.28 -11.68
CA VAL A 180 -1.68 0.23 -10.61
C VAL A 180 -0.27 0.56 -11.13
N THR A 181 0.05 0.26 -12.39
CA THR A 181 1.37 0.58 -12.97
C THR A 181 1.68 2.08 -12.98
N VAL A 182 0.66 2.94 -13.05
CA VAL A 182 0.82 4.41 -13.05
C VAL A 182 1.59 4.89 -11.81
N PHE A 183 1.33 4.28 -10.65
CA PHE A 183 1.98 4.63 -9.39
C PHE A 183 3.46 4.22 -9.33
N TYR A 184 3.88 3.27 -10.17
CA TYR A 184 5.24 2.73 -10.18
C TYR A 184 6.02 3.14 -11.44
N THR A 185 5.56 4.18 -12.14
CA THR A 185 6.32 4.81 -13.21
C THR A 185 7.65 5.35 -12.68
N GLY A 186 8.70 5.29 -13.50
CA GLY A 186 10.02 5.81 -13.14
C GLY A 186 10.16 7.27 -13.50
N ALA A 187 10.78 8.06 -12.62
CA ALA A 187 11.18 9.43 -12.90
C ALA A 187 12.45 9.77 -12.11
N SER A 188 13.05 10.93 -12.39
CA SER A 188 14.18 11.44 -11.61
C SER A 188 13.76 11.76 -10.16
N ILE A 189 14.73 11.74 -9.26
CA ILE A 189 14.50 11.97 -7.84
C ILE A 189 13.86 13.35 -7.63
N GLY A 190 12.72 13.38 -6.93
CA GLY A 190 11.97 14.61 -6.63
C GLY A 190 11.01 15.09 -7.73
N ALA A 191 10.97 14.45 -8.91
CA ALA A 191 10.15 14.89 -10.04
C ALA A 191 8.64 14.68 -9.86
N PHE A 192 8.22 13.85 -8.89
CA PHE A 192 6.82 13.47 -8.72
C PHE A 192 5.92 14.55 -8.09
N ARG A 193 6.48 15.67 -7.61
CA ARG A 193 5.74 16.73 -6.90
C ARG A 193 4.44 17.18 -7.59
N PRO A 194 4.38 17.40 -8.92
CA PRO A 194 3.15 17.83 -9.59
C PRO A 194 2.05 16.76 -9.60
N VAL A 195 2.44 15.48 -9.56
CA VAL A 195 1.55 14.33 -9.75
C VAL A 195 1.04 13.77 -8.41
N LEU A 196 1.67 14.13 -7.28
CA LEU A 196 1.28 13.64 -5.96
C LEU A 196 -0.17 13.95 -5.59
N MET A 197 -0.62 15.18 -5.82
CA MET A 197 -1.98 15.59 -5.47
C MET A 197 -3.04 14.85 -6.31
N PRO A 198 -2.92 14.76 -7.66
CA PRO A 198 -3.78 13.91 -8.46
C PRO A 198 -3.79 12.44 -8.01
N LEU A 199 -2.63 11.84 -7.73
CA LEU A 199 -2.57 10.45 -7.27
C LEU A 199 -3.23 10.27 -5.91
N ALA A 200 -3.02 11.18 -4.96
CA ALA A 200 -3.65 11.12 -3.66
C ALA A 200 -5.18 11.23 -3.75
N LEU A 201 -5.69 12.13 -4.60
CA LEU A 201 -7.12 12.27 -4.86
C LEU A 201 -7.71 11.00 -5.48
N ILE A 202 -7.04 10.41 -6.47
CA ILE A 202 -7.54 9.16 -7.07
C ILE A 202 -7.49 8.00 -6.06
N THR A 203 -6.43 7.87 -5.27
CA THR A 203 -6.36 6.87 -4.20
C THR A 203 -7.48 7.06 -3.17
N LEU A 204 -7.82 8.30 -2.83
CA LEU A 204 -8.95 8.60 -1.96
C LEU A 204 -10.28 8.20 -2.59
N LEU A 205 -10.50 8.51 -3.87
CA LEU A 205 -11.71 8.09 -4.59
C LEU A 205 -11.84 6.57 -4.64
N LEU A 206 -10.73 5.85 -4.85
CA LEU A 206 -10.70 4.38 -4.86
C LEU A 206 -11.17 3.76 -3.53
N SER A 207 -10.97 4.44 -2.40
CA SER A 207 -11.41 3.94 -1.08
C SER A 207 -12.94 3.79 -0.96
N PHE A 208 -13.71 4.50 -1.78
CA PHE A 208 -15.18 4.42 -1.77
C PHE A 208 -15.73 3.35 -2.72
N VAL A 209 -14.91 2.80 -3.63
CA VAL A 209 -15.39 1.92 -4.69
C VAL A 209 -15.94 0.59 -4.13
N VAL A 210 -15.49 0.19 -2.95
CA VAL A 210 -15.96 -1.00 -2.23
C VAL A 210 -17.47 -0.99 -1.94
N LEU A 211 -18.08 0.20 -1.86
CA LEU A 211 -19.51 0.37 -1.60
C LEU A 211 -20.38 -0.11 -2.77
N PHE A 212 -19.85 -0.09 -4.01
CA PHE A 212 -20.60 -0.58 -5.18
C PHE A 212 -20.82 -2.09 -5.12
N SER A 213 -19.80 -2.86 -4.70
CA SER A 213 -19.96 -4.30 -4.51
C SER A 213 -20.93 -4.62 -3.37
N GLY A 214 -20.90 -3.83 -2.29
CA GLY A 214 -21.89 -3.94 -1.21
C GLY A 214 -23.33 -3.77 -1.69
N TYR A 215 -23.58 -2.79 -2.57
CA TYR A 215 -24.89 -2.55 -3.16
C TYR A 215 -25.38 -3.73 -4.02
N ARG A 216 -24.51 -4.34 -4.83
CA ARG A 216 -24.85 -5.51 -5.66
C ARG A 216 -25.18 -6.74 -4.81
N PHE A 217 -24.39 -6.97 -3.77
CA PHE A 217 -24.67 -8.04 -2.80
C PHE A 217 -26.05 -7.90 -2.16
N ARG A 218 -26.48 -6.66 -1.85
CA ARG A 218 -27.83 -6.38 -1.31
C ARG A 218 -28.94 -6.70 -2.30
N LYS A 219 -28.74 -6.44 -3.59
CA LYS A 219 -29.72 -6.77 -4.63
C LYS A 219 -29.85 -8.26 -4.93
N GLY A 220 -28.95 -9.09 -4.40
CA GLY A 220 -28.92 -10.52 -4.73
C GLY A 220 -28.48 -10.80 -6.17
N GLU A 221 -27.91 -9.82 -6.86
CA GLU A 221 -27.30 -9.98 -8.17
C GLU A 221 -26.03 -10.84 -7.97
N MET A 222 -26.16 -12.14 -8.22
CA MET A 222 -25.07 -13.14 -8.19
C MET A 222 -24.54 -13.40 -9.59
#